data_AF-A0A022QI51-F1
#
_entry.id   AF-A0A022QI51-F1
#
_cell.length_a   1.000
_cell.length_b   1.000
_cell.length_c   1.000
_cell.angle_alpha   90.00
_cell.angle_beta   90.00
_cell.angle_gamma   90.00
#
_symmetry.space_group_name_H-M   'P 1'
#
loop_
_entity.id
_entity.type
_entity.pdbx_description
1 polymer ?
#
loop_
_entity_poly.entity_id
_entity_poly.type
_entity_poly.pdbx_seq_one_letter_code
_entity_poly.pdbx_strand_id
1 'polypeptide(L)'
;MEKAKRDSLSIDRISDLPKDILHRILYFLSQEDAVRTSVLSKSWRYIWCTRPNLDFSDIEFNGNKQDFLSTVDKTLQQYYDQGLSLEKFRLYLSLLGKDYSYHESVLLLHKWIPLLKAMGVKEFCLSILFDHNLGITDMPSVVFKAESLELLHLNRCNLGQNIPENIPFVRLRVLRLSNVLVENEVFEKIISSCPLLTTMSLDGCKGLKTIKLEKKIHKHLKHFTFINLMNRTAEKCNIEIDIPTLETIEIMGSKIRCSMRN
;
A
#
# COMPACT_ATOMS: atom_id res chain seq x y z
N MET A 1 57.07 -26.83 -23.47
CA MET A 1 55.81 -26.10 -23.74
C MET A 1 54.99 -26.08 -22.46
N GLU A 2 55.20 -25.08 -21.62
CA GLU A 2 54.34 -24.83 -20.45
C GLU A 2 53.03 -24.20 -20.92
N LYS A 3 51.91 -24.86 -20.58
CA LYS A 3 50.57 -24.29 -20.74
C LYS A 3 50.40 -23.22 -19.66
N ALA A 4 50.41 -21.95 -20.07
CA ALA A 4 49.92 -20.85 -19.25
C ALA A 4 48.46 -21.12 -18.83
N LYS A 5 48.22 -21.25 -17.53
CA LYS A 5 46.88 -21.11 -16.95
C LYS A 5 46.39 -19.69 -17.26
N ARG A 6 45.46 -19.58 -18.19
CA ARG A 6 44.71 -18.34 -18.44
C ARG A 6 43.61 -18.29 -17.38
N ASP A 7 43.95 -17.84 -16.18
CA ASP A 7 42.96 -17.37 -15.21
C ASP A 7 42.40 -16.05 -15.74
N SER A 8 41.42 -16.13 -16.65
CA SER A 8 40.51 -15.01 -16.85
C SER A 8 39.59 -14.97 -15.63
N LEU A 9 40.08 -14.40 -14.53
CA LEU A 9 39.23 -13.90 -13.45
C LEU A 9 38.21 -12.98 -14.11
N SER A 10 36.98 -13.46 -14.33
CA SER A 10 35.88 -12.60 -14.73
C SER A 10 35.72 -11.58 -13.62
N ILE A 11 36.17 -10.35 -13.87
CA ILE A 11 36.10 -9.27 -12.89
C ILE A 11 34.61 -9.08 -12.56
N ASP A 12 34.24 -9.35 -11.31
CA ASP A 12 32.88 -9.20 -10.82
C ASP A 12 32.58 -7.71 -10.57
N ARG A 13 32.41 -6.98 -11.67
CA ARG A 13 32.14 -5.54 -11.68
C ARG A 13 30.79 -5.18 -11.05
N ILE A 14 29.89 -6.16 -10.94
CA ILE A 14 28.55 -5.94 -10.38
C ILE A 14 28.64 -5.90 -8.85
N SER A 15 29.42 -6.79 -8.23
CA SER A 15 29.62 -6.79 -6.78
C SER A 15 30.39 -5.59 -6.24
N ASP A 16 31.11 -4.89 -7.11
CA ASP A 16 31.85 -3.65 -6.79
C ASP A 16 30.97 -2.38 -6.88
N LEU A 17 29.71 -2.51 -7.30
CA LEU A 17 28.80 -1.36 -7.38
C LEU A 17 28.49 -0.81 -5.98
N PRO A 18 28.30 0.52 -5.85
CA PRO A 18 27.84 1.14 -4.61
C PRO A 18 26.53 0.54 -4.09
N LYS A 19 26.36 0.52 -2.76
CA LYS A 19 25.22 -0.11 -2.08
C LYS A 19 23.87 0.41 -2.58
N ASP A 20 23.77 1.70 -2.85
CA ASP A 20 22.60 2.38 -3.40
C ASP A 20 22.22 1.89 -4.79
N ILE A 21 23.21 1.61 -5.65
CA ILE A 21 22.98 1.03 -6.98
C ILE A 21 22.51 -0.42 -6.86
N LEU A 22 23.13 -1.20 -5.98
CA LEU A 22 22.70 -2.57 -5.71
C LEU A 22 21.28 -2.62 -5.15
N HIS A 23 20.93 -1.71 -4.23
CA HIS A 23 19.55 -1.52 -3.76
C HIS A 23 18.60 -1.16 -4.89
N ARG A 24 19.02 -0.30 -5.82
CA ARG A 24 18.21 0.05 -6.99
C ARG A 24 17.98 -1.14 -7.91
N ILE A 25 18.98 -2.01 -8.11
CA ILE A 25 18.81 -3.26 -8.87
C ILE A 25 17.80 -4.17 -8.16
N LEU A 26 18.01 -4.42 -6.86
CA LEU A 26 17.12 -5.24 -6.04
C LEU A 26 15.69 -4.68 -5.96
N TYR A 27 15.52 -3.37 -6.05
CA TYR A 27 14.22 -2.70 -6.01
C TYR A 27 13.26 -3.21 -7.09
N PHE A 28 13.81 -3.58 -8.25
CA PHE A 28 13.05 -4.09 -9.40
C PHE A 28 12.84 -5.61 -9.38
N LEU A 29 13.44 -6.32 -8.43
CA LEU A 29 13.27 -7.76 -8.26
C LEU A 29 12.11 -8.06 -7.31
N SER A 30 11.49 -9.23 -7.51
CA SER A 30 10.62 -9.84 -6.51
C SER A 30 11.40 -10.07 -5.19
N GLN A 31 10.69 -10.31 -4.09
CA GLN A 31 11.38 -10.66 -2.83
C GLN A 31 12.18 -11.95 -2.97
N GLU A 32 11.60 -12.97 -3.62
CA GLU A 32 12.26 -14.25 -3.85
C GLU A 32 13.53 -14.08 -4.70
N ASP A 33 13.45 -13.36 -5.82
CA ASP A 33 14.61 -13.17 -6.70
C ASP A 33 15.68 -12.33 -6.03
N ALA A 34 15.31 -11.33 -5.23
CA ALA A 34 16.25 -10.56 -4.43
C ALA A 34 17.01 -11.47 -3.44
N VAL A 35 16.32 -12.39 -2.76
CA VAL A 35 16.99 -13.36 -1.87
C VAL A 35 17.89 -14.31 -2.67
N ARG A 36 17.47 -14.77 -3.86
CA ARG A 36 18.29 -15.63 -4.73
C ARG A 36 19.60 -14.98 -5.15
N THR A 37 19.66 -13.65 -5.26
CA THR A 37 20.93 -12.96 -5.53
C THR A 37 21.99 -13.13 -4.45
N SER A 38 21.62 -13.58 -3.24
CA SER A 38 22.53 -13.74 -2.10
C SER A 38 23.69 -14.73 -2.35
N VAL A 39 23.57 -15.61 -3.35
CA VAL A 39 24.62 -16.57 -3.72
C VAL A 39 25.64 -16.02 -4.72
N LEU A 40 25.40 -14.83 -5.30
CA LEU A 40 26.26 -14.26 -6.33
C LEU A 40 27.64 -13.89 -5.80
N SER A 41 27.70 -13.24 -4.62
CA SER A 41 28.96 -12.88 -3.97
C SER A 41 28.76 -12.50 -2.50
N LYS A 42 29.87 -12.18 -1.82
CA LYS A 42 29.84 -11.65 -0.44
C LYS A 42 29.07 -10.32 -0.33
N SER A 43 29.14 -9.46 -1.35
CA SER A 43 28.42 -8.17 -1.38
C SER A 43 26.91 -8.38 -1.48
N TRP A 44 26.48 -9.39 -2.25
CA TRP A 44 25.06 -9.68 -2.47
C TRP A 44 24.41 -10.48 -1.34
N ARG A 45 25.20 -11.21 -0.55
CA ARG A 45 24.72 -12.14 0.49
C ARG A 45 23.68 -11.56 1.43
N TYR A 46 23.83 -10.30 1.83
CA TYR A 46 22.98 -9.66 2.85
C TYR A 46 22.34 -8.34 2.38
N ILE A 47 22.65 -7.87 1.17
CA ILE A 47 22.19 -6.54 0.75
C ILE A 47 20.67 -6.47 0.54
N TRP A 48 20.07 -7.59 0.13
CA TRP A 48 18.62 -7.73 0.03
C TRP A 48 17.89 -7.50 1.37
N CYS A 49 18.55 -7.76 2.51
CA CYS A 49 17.96 -7.55 3.84
C CYS A 49 17.74 -6.07 4.18
N THR A 50 18.29 -5.14 3.38
CA THR A 50 18.23 -3.68 3.64
C THR A 50 17.64 -2.90 2.46
N ARG A 51 16.97 -3.59 1.52
CA ARG A 51 16.35 -2.97 0.35
C ARG A 51 15.22 -2.00 0.77
N PRO A 52 14.99 -0.90 0.04
CA PRO A 52 13.99 0.10 0.45
C PRO A 52 12.53 -0.28 0.14
N ASN A 53 12.26 -1.51 -0.32
CA ASN A 53 10.92 -1.99 -0.60
C ASN A 53 10.67 -3.42 -0.12
N LEU A 54 9.55 -3.63 0.56
CA LEU A 54 9.11 -4.93 1.05
C LEU A 54 7.72 -5.25 0.48
N ASP A 55 7.53 -6.50 0.06
CA ASP A 55 6.29 -7.03 -0.50
C ASP A 55 6.01 -8.40 0.10
N PHE A 56 4.99 -8.49 0.95
CA PHE A 56 4.67 -9.71 1.70
C PHE A 56 3.30 -10.22 1.30
N SER A 57 3.22 -11.49 0.92
CA SER A 57 1.95 -12.18 0.71
C SER A 57 1.92 -13.49 1.47
N ASP A 58 0.87 -13.71 2.27
CA ASP A 58 0.71 -14.96 3.00
C ASP A 58 0.45 -16.17 2.10
N ILE A 59 0.01 -15.95 0.85
CA ILE A 59 -0.11 -16.99 -0.18
C ILE A 59 1.24 -17.66 -0.44
N GLU A 60 2.34 -16.92 -0.34
CA GLU A 60 3.70 -17.41 -0.56
C GLU A 60 4.17 -18.38 0.55
N PHE A 61 3.43 -18.46 1.66
CA PHE A 61 3.79 -19.25 2.84
C PHE A 61 3.05 -20.59 2.91
N ASN A 62 2.41 -21.05 1.82
CA ASN A 62 1.76 -22.36 1.71
C ASN A 62 0.80 -22.69 2.88
N GLY A 63 0.11 -21.67 3.42
CA GLY A 63 -0.82 -21.82 4.54
C GLY A 63 -0.19 -21.78 5.93
N ASN A 64 1.14 -21.63 6.05
CA ASN A 64 1.81 -21.43 7.34
C ASN A 64 1.75 -19.95 7.77
N LYS A 65 0.61 -19.56 8.34
CA LYS A 65 0.34 -18.20 8.77
C LYS A 65 1.27 -17.72 9.90
N GLN A 66 1.68 -18.60 10.81
CA GLN A 66 2.54 -18.22 11.92
C GLN A 66 3.95 -17.83 11.46
N ASP A 67 4.53 -18.62 10.54
CA ASP A 67 5.83 -18.30 9.97
C ASP A 67 5.78 -17.00 9.15
N PHE A 68 4.68 -16.77 8.41
CA PHE A 68 4.44 -15.50 7.73
C PHE A 68 4.45 -14.32 8.70
N LEU A 69 3.58 -14.35 9.72
CA LEU A 69 3.46 -13.26 10.69
C LEU A 69 4.78 -13.01 11.43
N SER A 70 5.48 -14.09 11.83
CA SER A 70 6.80 -13.99 12.47
C SER A 70 7.85 -13.38 11.55
N THR A 71 7.83 -13.72 10.26
CA THR A 71 8.78 -13.20 9.27
C THR A 71 8.57 -11.71 9.04
N VAL A 72 7.32 -11.27 8.86
CA VAL A 72 6.99 -9.84 8.70
C VAL A 72 7.39 -9.07 9.96
N ASP A 73 7.02 -9.56 11.15
CA ASP A 73 7.30 -8.89 12.41
C ASP A 73 8.81 -8.71 12.65
N LYS A 74 9.59 -9.80 12.49
CA LYS A 74 11.05 -9.77 12.64
C LYS A 74 11.70 -8.84 11.62
N THR A 75 11.24 -8.84 10.37
CA THR A 75 11.79 -7.99 9.32
C THR A 75 11.53 -6.52 9.63
N LEU A 76 10.30 -6.14 9.98
CA LEU A 76 9.97 -4.76 10.31
C LEU A 76 10.70 -4.26 11.56
N GLN A 77 10.82 -5.12 12.58
CA GLN A 77 11.59 -4.79 13.79
C GLN A 77 13.07 -4.58 13.45
N GLN A 78 13.66 -5.46 12.62
CA GLN A 78 15.04 -5.32 12.18
C GLN A 78 15.28 -4.01 11.42
N TYR A 79 14.36 -3.61 10.53
CA TYR A 79 14.47 -2.34 9.80
C TYR A 79 14.43 -1.15 10.74
N TYR A 80 13.50 -1.19 11.69
CA TYR A 80 13.34 -0.14 12.69
C TYR A 80 14.58 -0.01 13.58
N ASP A 81 15.08 -1.13 14.13
CA ASP A 81 16.25 -1.15 15.03
C ASP A 81 17.54 -0.68 14.33
N GLN A 82 17.64 -0.92 13.02
CA GLN A 82 18.77 -0.46 12.20
C GLN A 82 18.61 0.97 11.67
N GLY A 83 17.49 1.64 11.96
CA GLY A 83 17.20 2.99 11.46
C GLY A 83 17.09 3.07 9.94
N LEU A 84 16.65 1.98 9.29
CA LEU A 84 16.49 1.92 7.83
C LEU A 84 15.24 2.68 7.40
N SER A 85 15.35 3.39 6.28
CA SER A 85 14.17 3.98 5.62
C SER A 85 13.54 2.97 4.68
N LEU A 86 12.21 2.87 4.77
CA LEU A 86 11.42 2.01 3.91
C LEU A 86 10.62 2.90 2.97
N GLU A 87 10.84 2.82 1.67
CA GLU A 87 10.11 3.63 0.69
C GLU A 87 8.75 3.02 0.37
N LYS A 88 8.70 1.69 0.19
CA LYS A 88 7.50 0.98 -0.23
C LYS A 88 7.24 -0.25 0.64
N PHE A 89 6.00 -0.36 1.10
CA PHE A 89 5.53 -1.53 1.82
C PHE A 89 4.22 -2.03 1.21
N ARG A 90 4.21 -3.28 0.79
CA ARG A 90 3.01 -4.00 0.38
C ARG A 90 2.79 -5.19 1.28
N LEU A 91 1.56 -5.34 1.75
CA LEU A 91 1.12 -6.46 2.56
C LEU A 91 -0.19 -7.01 2.02
N TYR A 92 -0.17 -8.29 1.72
CA TYR A 92 -1.33 -9.10 1.40
C TYR A 92 -1.53 -10.13 2.51
N LEU A 93 -2.70 -10.07 3.14
CA LEU A 93 -3.01 -10.85 4.34
C LEU A 93 -4.35 -11.54 4.15
N SER A 94 -4.38 -12.86 4.25
CA SER A 94 -5.60 -13.66 4.26
C SER A 94 -6.01 -13.95 5.70
N LEU A 95 -7.17 -13.45 6.08
CA LEU A 95 -7.84 -13.74 7.35
C LEU A 95 -8.81 -14.91 7.18
N LEU A 96 -8.40 -15.91 6.39
CA LEU A 96 -9.13 -17.14 6.13
C LEU A 96 -8.76 -18.18 7.21
N GLY A 97 -9.76 -18.84 7.80
CA GLY A 97 -9.54 -19.90 8.78
C GLY A 97 -10.65 -19.98 9.83
N LYS A 98 -10.91 -21.20 10.33
CA LYS A 98 -11.91 -21.48 11.39
C LYS A 98 -11.43 -21.10 12.79
N ASP A 99 -10.12 -20.92 12.95
CA ASP A 99 -9.50 -20.62 14.23
C ASP A 99 -9.36 -19.10 14.38
N TYR A 100 -9.60 -18.60 15.60
CA TYR A 100 -9.55 -17.21 16.07
C TYR A 100 -8.21 -16.45 15.79
N SER A 101 -7.34 -16.97 14.93
CA SER A 101 -6.07 -16.43 14.44
C SER A 101 -6.16 -15.07 13.73
N TYR A 102 -7.35 -14.57 13.41
CA TYR A 102 -7.49 -13.24 12.81
C TYR A 102 -7.17 -12.13 13.82
N HIS A 103 -7.46 -12.34 15.11
CA HIS A 103 -7.17 -11.35 16.15
C HIS A 103 -5.68 -11.02 16.23
N GLU A 104 -4.80 -12.03 16.16
CA GLU A 104 -3.35 -11.83 16.16
C GLU A 104 -2.90 -11.00 14.96
N SER A 105 -3.41 -11.30 13.77
CA SER A 105 -3.06 -10.54 12.57
C SER A 105 -3.48 -9.07 12.66
N VAL A 106 -4.65 -8.79 13.25
CA VAL A 106 -5.11 -7.42 13.51
C VAL A 106 -4.20 -6.73 14.53
N LEU A 107 -3.87 -7.37 15.64
CA LEU A 107 -2.97 -6.82 16.65
C LEU A 107 -1.58 -6.49 16.06
N LEU A 108 -1.06 -7.35 15.18
CA LEU A 108 0.19 -7.11 14.48
C LEU A 108 0.10 -5.95 13.49
N LEU A 109 -1.02 -5.78 12.76
CA LEU A 109 -1.23 -4.59 11.93
C LEU A 109 -1.18 -3.29 12.76
N HIS A 110 -1.79 -3.30 13.95
CA HIS A 110 -1.71 -2.17 14.89
C HIS A 110 -0.29 -1.89 15.38
N LYS A 111 0.56 -2.92 15.46
CA LYS A 111 1.99 -2.78 15.78
C LYS A 111 2.82 -2.29 14.59
N TRP A 112 2.57 -2.82 13.40
CA TRP A 112 3.39 -2.58 12.21
C TRP A 112 3.19 -1.18 11.61
N ILE A 113 1.96 -0.66 11.56
CA ILE A 113 1.68 0.64 10.95
C ILE A 113 2.46 1.80 11.61
N PRO A 114 2.54 1.92 12.96
CA PRO A 114 3.41 2.89 13.62
C PRO A 114 4.89 2.78 13.22
N LEU A 115 5.41 1.55 13.08
CA LEU A 115 6.79 1.32 12.65
C LEU A 115 7.01 1.83 11.23
N LEU A 116 6.09 1.51 10.30
CA LEU A 116 6.15 1.96 8.91
C LEU A 116 6.13 3.49 8.81
N LYS A 117 5.30 4.15 9.61
CA LYS A 117 5.29 5.61 9.73
C LYS A 117 6.65 6.14 10.20
N ALA A 118 7.23 5.55 11.24
CA ALA A 118 8.52 5.97 11.78
C ALA A 118 9.67 5.78 10.77
N MET A 119 9.59 4.77 9.91
CA MET A 119 10.55 4.52 8.82
C MET A 119 10.37 5.45 7.61
N GLY A 120 9.33 6.31 7.61
CA GLY A 120 9.09 7.28 6.54
C GLY A 120 8.50 6.68 5.26
N VAL A 121 7.63 5.67 5.38
CA VAL A 121 7.00 5.00 4.22
C VAL A 121 6.32 5.98 3.26
N LYS A 122 6.61 5.82 1.96
CA LYS A 122 6.05 6.65 0.88
C LYS A 122 4.90 5.94 0.17
N GLU A 123 5.04 4.65 -0.11
CA GLU A 123 3.99 3.82 -0.70
C GLU A 123 3.52 2.76 0.29
N PHE A 124 2.26 2.84 0.72
CA PHE A 124 1.64 1.82 1.57
C PHE A 124 0.48 1.14 0.84
N CYS A 125 0.59 -0.18 0.67
CA CYS A 125 -0.43 -1.03 0.05
C CYS A 125 -0.84 -2.13 1.03
N LEU A 126 -2.11 -2.15 1.45
CA LEU A 126 -2.67 -3.20 2.29
C LEU A 126 -3.85 -3.86 1.57
N SER A 127 -3.83 -5.18 1.46
CA SER A 127 -4.94 -5.97 0.95
C SER A 127 -5.27 -7.10 1.91
N ILE A 128 -6.52 -7.08 2.41
CA ILE A 128 -7.00 -8.09 3.36
C ILE A 128 -8.02 -8.98 2.66
N LEU A 129 -7.86 -10.30 2.71
CA LEU A 129 -8.90 -11.24 2.29
C LEU A 129 -9.67 -11.78 3.50
N PHE A 130 -10.98 -11.92 3.36
CA PHE A 130 -11.87 -12.52 4.36
C PHE A 130 -12.73 -13.60 3.72
N ASP A 131 -13.14 -14.58 4.52
CA ASP A 131 -14.28 -15.43 4.19
C ASP A 131 -15.56 -14.61 4.38
N HIS A 132 -16.60 -14.87 3.59
CA HIS A 132 -17.77 -14.01 3.37
C HIS A 132 -18.56 -13.61 4.63
N ASN A 133 -18.23 -14.16 5.80
CA ASN A 133 -18.92 -13.98 7.08
C ASN A 133 -18.12 -13.17 8.12
N LEU A 134 -16.83 -12.88 7.89
CA LEU A 134 -15.97 -12.20 8.85
C LEU A 134 -15.80 -10.75 8.41
N GLY A 135 -16.37 -9.83 9.18
CA GLY A 135 -16.50 -8.41 8.86
C GLY A 135 -15.17 -7.67 8.57
N ILE A 136 -15.30 -6.40 8.26
CA ILE A 136 -14.19 -5.55 7.83
C ILE A 136 -13.34 -5.12 9.05
N THR A 137 -12.02 -5.21 8.96
CA THR A 137 -11.10 -4.78 10.04
C THR A 137 -10.95 -3.26 10.09
N ASP A 138 -11.03 -2.70 11.31
CA ASP A 138 -10.76 -1.28 11.56
C ASP A 138 -9.31 -0.93 11.27
N MET A 139 -9.11 0.08 10.43
CA MET A 139 -7.79 0.58 10.13
C MET A 139 -7.21 1.38 11.29
N PRO A 140 -5.96 1.09 11.71
CA PRO A 140 -5.29 1.89 12.73
C PRO A 140 -5.17 3.35 12.29
N SER A 141 -5.67 4.27 13.12
CA SER A 141 -5.74 5.70 12.82
C SER A 141 -4.37 6.35 12.53
N VAL A 142 -3.30 5.71 12.97
CA VAL A 142 -1.90 6.11 12.74
C VAL A 142 -1.54 6.14 11.25
N VAL A 143 -2.20 5.34 10.40
CA VAL A 143 -1.97 5.38 8.94
C VAL A 143 -2.29 6.76 8.36
N PHE A 144 -3.29 7.43 8.92
CA PHE A 144 -3.70 8.78 8.51
C PHE A 144 -2.82 9.90 9.05
N LYS A 145 -1.78 9.57 9.83
CA LYS A 145 -0.80 10.52 10.37
C LYS A 145 0.55 10.45 9.65
N ALA A 146 0.69 9.64 8.60
CA ALA A 146 1.95 9.45 7.90
C ALA A 146 2.16 10.52 6.81
N GLU A 147 2.95 11.55 7.14
CA GLU A 147 3.24 12.72 6.30
C GLU A 147 4.07 12.41 5.06
N SER A 148 4.84 11.31 5.12
CA SER A 148 5.70 10.84 4.04
C SER A 148 4.92 10.16 2.92
N LEU A 149 3.65 9.80 3.13
CA LEU A 149 2.87 9.02 2.16
C LEU A 149 2.63 9.80 0.87
N GLU A 150 2.99 9.16 -0.24
CA GLU A 150 2.73 9.59 -1.60
C GLU A 150 1.66 8.70 -2.26
N LEU A 151 1.58 7.43 -1.86
CA LEU A 151 0.57 6.47 -2.32
C LEU A 151 -0.02 5.69 -1.14
N LEU A 152 -1.35 5.70 -1.04
CA LEU A 152 -2.12 4.89 -0.12
C LEU A 152 -3.08 3.99 -0.90
N HIS A 153 -2.90 2.68 -0.78
CA HIS A 153 -3.84 1.69 -1.30
C HIS A 153 -4.35 0.81 -0.17
N LEU A 154 -5.65 0.86 0.07
CA LEU A 154 -6.34 0.01 1.05
C LEU A 154 -7.40 -0.82 0.34
N ASN A 155 -7.36 -2.14 0.55
CA ASN A 155 -8.34 -3.06 0.02
C ASN A 155 -8.99 -3.87 1.15
N ARG A 156 -10.32 -3.88 1.19
CA ARG A 156 -11.17 -4.54 2.21
C ARG A 156 -10.87 -4.09 3.65
N CYS A 157 -10.86 -2.78 3.86
CA CYS A 157 -10.57 -2.13 5.14
C CYS A 157 -11.75 -1.29 5.63
N ASN A 158 -11.88 -1.11 6.94
CA ASN A 158 -12.90 -0.24 7.54
C ASN A 158 -12.23 1.04 7.99
N LEU A 159 -12.57 2.16 7.37
CA LEU A 159 -12.10 3.47 7.79
C LEU A 159 -13.10 4.02 8.81
N GLY A 160 -13.12 3.38 9.98
CA GLY A 160 -14.08 3.65 11.06
C GLY A 160 -14.04 5.09 11.59
N GLN A 161 -14.84 5.38 12.61
CA GLN A 161 -15.06 6.74 13.13
C GLN A 161 -13.84 7.38 13.83
N ASN A 162 -12.79 6.60 14.14
CA ASN A 162 -11.62 7.03 14.92
C ASN A 162 -10.52 7.69 14.08
N ILE A 163 -10.87 8.54 13.13
CA ILE A 163 -9.90 9.26 12.31
C ILE A 163 -9.39 10.48 13.05
N PRO A 164 -8.07 10.75 13.02
CA PRO A 164 -7.50 11.89 13.72
C PRO A 164 -8.13 13.21 13.27
N GLU A 165 -8.16 14.19 14.17
CA GLU A 165 -8.67 15.54 13.87
C GLU A 165 -7.98 16.15 12.65
N ASN A 166 -6.66 15.99 12.56
CA ASN A 166 -5.84 16.44 11.45
C ASN A 166 -5.20 15.25 10.73
N ILE A 167 -5.30 15.23 9.40
CA ILE A 167 -4.70 14.24 8.51
C ILE A 167 -3.63 14.98 7.68
N PRO A 168 -2.34 14.83 7.97
CA PRO A 168 -1.29 15.58 7.29
C PRO A 168 -0.85 14.89 5.98
N PHE A 169 -1.79 14.58 5.09
CA PHE A 169 -1.51 13.97 3.77
C PHE A 169 -1.00 15.01 2.75
N VAL A 170 0.03 15.76 3.15
CA VAL A 170 0.61 16.86 2.39
C VAL A 170 1.35 16.42 1.12
N ARG A 171 1.76 15.15 1.04
CA ARG A 171 2.48 14.56 -0.10
C ARG A 171 1.67 13.54 -0.90
N LEU A 172 0.45 13.22 -0.46
CA LEU A 172 -0.33 12.14 -1.06
C LEU A 172 -0.76 12.50 -2.48
N ARG A 173 -0.33 11.69 -3.45
CA ARG A 173 -0.63 11.84 -4.88
C ARG A 173 -1.63 10.80 -5.36
N VAL A 174 -1.59 9.60 -4.78
CA VAL A 174 -2.41 8.47 -5.21
C VAL A 174 -3.19 7.91 -4.03
N LEU A 175 -4.52 7.96 -4.11
CA LEU A 175 -5.42 7.33 -3.16
C LEU A 175 -6.22 6.23 -3.88
N ARG A 176 -6.08 4.98 -3.42
CA ARG A 176 -6.82 3.83 -3.95
C ARG A 176 -7.55 3.14 -2.82
N LEU A 177 -8.86 3.11 -2.89
CA LEU A 177 -9.72 2.42 -1.93
C LEU A 177 -10.53 1.37 -2.68
N SER A 178 -10.40 0.12 -2.27
CA SER A 178 -11.03 -1.03 -2.93
C SER A 178 -11.83 -1.82 -1.90
N ASN A 179 -13.12 -2.05 -2.11
CA ASN A 179 -14.00 -2.79 -1.18
C ASN A 179 -13.97 -2.25 0.26
N VAL A 180 -13.77 -0.94 0.42
CA VAL A 180 -13.62 -0.28 1.72
C VAL A 180 -14.99 0.14 2.27
N LEU A 181 -15.18 0.02 3.59
CA LEU A 181 -16.30 0.66 4.30
C LEU A 181 -15.83 2.00 4.84
N VAL A 182 -16.55 3.07 4.46
CA VAL A 182 -16.18 4.44 4.81
C VAL A 182 -17.43 5.32 4.88
N GLU A 183 -17.58 6.06 5.98
CA GLU A 183 -18.65 7.06 6.11
C GLU A 183 -18.37 8.29 5.25
N ASN A 184 -19.42 8.98 4.81
CA ASN A 184 -19.27 10.09 3.87
C ASN A 184 -18.46 11.25 4.47
N GLU A 185 -18.70 11.58 5.73
CA GLU A 185 -18.03 12.62 6.50
C GLU A 185 -16.53 12.32 6.66
N VAL A 186 -16.22 11.05 6.93
CA VAL A 186 -14.85 10.54 6.98
C VAL A 186 -14.16 10.70 5.62
N PHE A 187 -14.83 10.29 4.56
CA PHE A 187 -14.27 10.35 3.22
C PHE A 187 -13.98 11.80 2.80
N GLU A 188 -14.91 12.72 3.03
CA GLU A 188 -14.74 14.15 2.77
C GLU A 188 -13.54 14.73 3.54
N LYS A 189 -13.34 14.30 4.79
CA LYS A 189 -12.16 14.68 5.58
C LYS A 189 -10.85 14.17 4.98
N ILE A 190 -10.81 12.94 4.49
CA ILE A 190 -9.61 12.37 3.85
C ILE A 190 -9.27 13.15 2.58
N ILE A 191 -10.23 13.35 1.67
CA ILE A 191 -9.97 13.98 0.37
C ILE A 191 -9.61 15.47 0.51
N SER A 192 -10.22 16.18 1.48
CA SER A 192 -9.88 17.58 1.77
C SER A 192 -8.49 17.75 2.38
N SER A 193 -7.92 16.68 2.92
CA SER A 193 -6.59 16.66 3.54
C SER A 193 -5.45 16.31 2.57
N CYS A 194 -5.74 16.11 1.28
CA CYS A 194 -4.77 15.67 0.26
C CYS A 194 -4.57 16.72 -0.85
N PRO A 195 -3.84 17.83 -0.62
CA PRO A 195 -3.77 18.95 -1.56
C PRO A 195 -3.06 18.62 -2.88
N LEU A 196 -2.19 17.62 -2.91
CA LEU A 196 -1.39 17.22 -4.10
C LEU A 196 -1.96 16.00 -4.83
N LEU A 197 -3.19 15.60 -4.52
CA LEU A 197 -3.79 14.38 -5.06
C LEU A 197 -3.95 14.47 -6.59
N THR A 198 -3.32 13.54 -7.31
CA THR A 198 -3.38 13.44 -8.79
C THR A 198 -4.26 12.29 -9.26
N THR A 199 -4.36 11.22 -8.46
CA THR A 199 -5.11 10.02 -8.82
C THR A 199 -5.98 9.56 -7.65
N MET A 200 -7.27 9.40 -7.90
CA MET A 200 -8.22 8.83 -6.97
C MET A 200 -8.94 7.65 -7.62
N SER A 201 -8.89 6.48 -6.99
CA SER A 201 -9.59 5.27 -7.45
C SER A 201 -10.42 4.71 -6.31
N LEU A 202 -11.72 4.57 -6.56
CA LEU A 202 -12.69 4.04 -5.61
C LEU A 202 -13.40 2.86 -6.28
N ASP A 203 -13.15 1.65 -5.79
CA ASP A 203 -13.78 0.44 -6.32
C ASP A 203 -14.55 -0.26 -5.20
N GLY A 204 -15.83 -0.52 -5.39
CA GLY A 204 -16.65 -1.29 -4.44
C GLY A 204 -16.77 -0.68 -3.03
N CYS A 205 -16.54 0.64 -2.88
CA CYS A 205 -16.62 1.32 -1.58
C CYS A 205 -18.06 1.45 -1.09
N LYS A 206 -18.30 1.18 0.20
CA LYS A 206 -19.62 1.25 0.87
C LYS A 206 -19.68 2.45 1.81
N GLY A 207 -20.86 3.05 1.96
CA GLY A 207 -21.10 4.23 2.82
C GLY A 207 -20.94 5.59 2.12
N LEU A 208 -20.46 5.61 0.88
CA LEU A 208 -20.32 6.82 0.06
C LEU A 208 -21.66 7.22 -0.59
N LYS A 209 -22.30 8.26 -0.04
CA LYS A 209 -23.56 8.80 -0.57
C LYS A 209 -23.32 9.90 -1.59
N THR A 210 -22.35 10.77 -1.33
CA THR A 210 -22.01 11.90 -2.19
C THR A 210 -20.50 12.05 -2.29
N ILE A 211 -19.98 12.20 -3.52
CA ILE A 211 -18.58 12.47 -3.79
C ILE A 211 -18.52 13.83 -4.47
N LYS A 212 -17.97 14.82 -3.77
CA LYS A 212 -17.80 16.18 -4.28
C LYS A 212 -16.35 16.43 -4.62
N LEU A 213 -16.10 16.63 -5.90
CA LEU A 213 -14.80 16.92 -6.46
C LEU A 213 -14.78 18.40 -6.86
N GLU A 214 -14.26 19.24 -5.96
CA GLU A 214 -14.24 20.69 -6.16
C GLU A 214 -12.86 21.21 -6.59
N LYS A 215 -12.84 22.13 -7.56
CA LYS A 215 -11.65 22.80 -8.09
C LYS A 215 -10.79 23.47 -7.01
N LYS A 216 -11.40 23.99 -5.95
CA LYS A 216 -10.66 24.70 -4.88
C LYS A 216 -9.79 23.76 -4.06
N ILE A 217 -10.24 22.52 -3.87
CA ILE A 217 -9.59 21.52 -3.03
C ILE A 217 -8.70 20.61 -3.90
N HIS A 218 -9.24 20.12 -5.01
CA HIS A 218 -8.63 19.05 -5.81
C HIS A 218 -7.94 19.59 -7.08
N LYS A 219 -7.12 20.63 -6.92
CA LYS A 219 -6.49 21.38 -8.04
C LYS A 219 -5.58 20.55 -8.95
N HIS A 220 -5.07 19.43 -8.46
CA HIS A 220 -4.10 18.59 -9.15
C HIS A 220 -4.67 17.26 -9.62
N LEU A 221 -5.97 17.01 -9.39
CA LEU A 221 -6.59 15.74 -9.73
C LEU A 221 -6.69 15.62 -11.26
N LYS A 222 -6.09 14.57 -11.78
CA LYS A 222 -6.01 14.24 -13.21
C LYS A 222 -6.76 12.95 -13.54
N HIS A 223 -6.79 12.01 -12.62
CA HIS A 223 -7.38 10.69 -12.85
C HIS A 223 -8.38 10.37 -11.73
N PHE A 224 -9.64 10.17 -12.12
CA PHE A 224 -10.70 9.75 -11.21
C PHE A 224 -11.38 8.48 -11.74
N THR A 225 -11.38 7.44 -10.91
CA THR A 225 -12.07 6.17 -11.19
C THR A 225 -13.03 5.86 -10.06
N PHE A 226 -14.29 5.60 -10.40
CA PHE A 226 -15.33 5.13 -9.49
C PHE A 226 -16.03 3.90 -10.07
N ILE A 227 -15.88 2.76 -9.41
CA ILE A 227 -16.46 1.49 -9.84
C ILE A 227 -17.39 0.96 -8.73
N ASN A 228 -18.65 0.71 -9.06
CA ASN A 228 -19.67 0.21 -8.16
C ASN A 228 -20.47 -0.94 -8.79
N LEU A 229 -19.77 -2.05 -9.09
CA LEU A 229 -20.34 -3.22 -9.76
C LEU A 229 -21.01 -4.22 -8.80
N MET A 230 -20.53 -4.29 -7.55
CA MET A 230 -20.86 -5.38 -6.61
C MET A 230 -21.78 -4.96 -5.46
N ASN A 231 -22.20 -3.69 -5.41
CA ASN A 231 -22.99 -3.21 -4.30
C ASN A 231 -24.47 -3.62 -4.44
N ARG A 232 -24.82 -4.71 -3.78
CA ARG A 232 -26.22 -5.19 -3.66
C ARG A 232 -27.10 -4.23 -2.85
N THR A 233 -26.52 -3.26 -2.14
CA THR A 233 -27.30 -2.29 -1.36
C THR A 233 -28.05 -1.32 -2.27
N ALA A 234 -29.13 -0.74 -1.73
CA ALA A 234 -29.97 0.24 -2.42
C ALA A 234 -29.33 1.64 -2.50
N GLU A 235 -28.12 1.81 -1.97
CA GLU A 235 -27.52 3.14 -1.79
C GLU A 235 -27.07 3.73 -3.12
N LYS A 236 -27.71 4.83 -3.48
CA LYS A 236 -27.37 5.63 -4.63
C LYS A 236 -26.19 6.53 -4.28
N CYS A 237 -25.15 6.53 -5.11
CA CYS A 237 -24.04 7.46 -4.97
C CYS A 237 -24.20 8.64 -5.95
N ASN A 238 -24.15 9.86 -5.44
CA ASN A 238 -24.13 11.08 -6.25
C ASN A 238 -22.69 11.55 -6.41
N ILE A 239 -22.23 11.74 -7.63
CA ILE A 239 -20.88 12.23 -7.95
C ILE A 239 -21.04 13.62 -8.57
N GLU A 240 -20.46 14.63 -7.93
CA GLU A 240 -20.46 16.02 -8.39
C GLU A 240 -19.02 16.38 -8.72
N ILE A 241 -18.75 16.61 -10.01
CA ILE A 241 -17.42 16.92 -10.51
C ILE A 241 -17.40 18.36 -11.02
N ASP A 242 -16.59 19.18 -10.37
CA ASP A 242 -16.26 20.55 -10.75
C ASP A 242 -14.73 20.70 -10.72
N ILE A 243 -14.04 20.00 -11.63
CA ILE A 243 -12.58 20.00 -11.74
C ILE A 243 -12.18 20.07 -13.23
N PRO A 244 -11.66 21.20 -13.72
CA PRO A 244 -11.26 21.34 -15.12
C PRO A 244 -9.91 20.68 -15.46
N THR A 245 -9.14 20.24 -14.46
CA THR A 245 -7.82 19.60 -14.65
C THR A 245 -7.89 18.09 -14.91
N LEU A 246 -9.09 17.53 -14.95
CA LEU A 246 -9.31 16.09 -15.01
C LEU A 246 -9.03 15.58 -16.43
N GLU A 247 -8.05 14.69 -16.57
CA GLU A 247 -7.61 14.11 -17.84
C GLU A 247 -8.36 12.81 -18.15
N THR A 248 -8.66 11.99 -17.13
CA THR A 248 -9.38 10.73 -17.29
C THR A 248 -10.45 10.56 -16.22
N ILE A 249 -11.64 10.15 -16.66
CA ILE A 249 -12.79 9.84 -15.80
C ILE A 249 -13.31 8.46 -16.19
N GLU A 250 -13.37 7.55 -15.22
CA GLU A 250 -14.04 6.27 -15.38
C GLU A 250 -15.08 6.12 -14.29
N ILE A 251 -16.35 6.02 -14.68
CA ILE A 251 -17.47 5.80 -13.76
C ILE A 251 -18.25 4.59 -14.27
N MET A 252 -18.25 3.51 -13.51
CA MET A 252 -18.88 2.25 -13.89
C MET A 252 -19.71 1.70 -12.72
N GLY A 253 -20.90 1.18 -12.98
CA GLY A 253 -21.72 0.55 -11.94
C GLY A 253 -23.20 0.90 -12.02
N SER A 254 -23.93 0.48 -11.00
CA SER A 254 -25.37 0.76 -10.88
C SER A 254 -25.64 1.81 -9.80
N LYS A 255 -26.81 2.48 -9.90
CA LYS A 255 -27.27 3.48 -8.92
C LYS A 255 -26.29 4.65 -8.72
N ILE A 256 -25.69 5.12 -9.81
CA ILE A 256 -24.81 6.30 -9.81
C ILE A 256 -25.56 7.45 -10.46
N ARG A 257 -25.52 8.63 -9.84
CA ARG A 257 -25.88 9.90 -10.50
C ARG A 257 -24.63 10.73 -10.60
N CYS A 258 -24.16 11.00 -11.81
CA CYS A 258 -23.04 11.89 -12.05
C CYS A 258 -23.54 13.24 -12.57
N SER A 259 -23.00 14.32 -12.04
CA SER A 259 -23.18 15.67 -12.58
C SER A 259 -21.81 16.32 -12.74
N MET A 260 -21.59 16.93 -13.91
CA MET A 260 -20.36 17.64 -14.22
C MET A 260 -20.70 19.12 -14.40
N ARG A 261 -19.94 19.99 -13.75
CA ARG A 261 -19.97 21.44 -13.95
C ARG A 261 -18.64 21.85 -14.59
N ASN A 262 -18.73 22.56 -15.71
CA ASN A 262 -17.59 23.12 -16.43
C ASN A 262 -17.42 24.59 -16.09
#